data_AF-A0A1C6N0P8-F1
#
_entry.id   AF-A0A1C6N0P8-F1
#
_cell.length_a   1.000
_cell.length_b   1.000
_cell.length_c   1.000
_cell.angle_alpha   90.00
_cell.angle_beta   90.00
_cell.angle_gamma   90.00
#
_symmetry.space_group_name_H-M   'P 1'
#
loop_
_entity.id
_entity.type
_entity.pdbx_description
1 polymer ?
#
loop_
_entity_poly.entity_id
_entity_poly.type
_entity_poly.pdbx_seq_one_letter_code
_entity_poly.pdbx_strand_id
1 'polypeptide(L)'
;MSQYYDMGDQTLWNPSNGASRLFMSQVSVYQAELGLPSGIGPMQADECQIDPSAFKAFVDALLAWHRRMSHAVMAALSEGFVATVMVLAERAGIEVDWHPADLAESGALMDVQVPTALDSSEGSRAAALRQKSRELGRFMTT
;
A
#
# COMPACT_ATOMS: atom_id res chain seq x y z
N MET A 1 1.13 -3.64 -26.03
CA MET A 1 2.13 -2.80 -25.33
C MET A 1 1.84 -2.88 -23.85
N SER A 2 2.90 -3.05 -23.07
CA SER A 2 2.88 -3.18 -21.62
C SER A 2 3.97 -2.27 -21.04
N GLN A 3 3.93 -2.05 -19.73
CA GLN A 3 4.90 -1.21 -19.03
C GLN A 3 5.53 -2.02 -17.91
N TYR A 4 6.77 -1.70 -17.54
CA TYR A 4 7.56 -2.42 -16.55
C TYR A 4 7.79 -1.55 -15.31
N TYR A 5 7.54 -2.13 -14.15
CA TYR A 5 7.79 -1.54 -12.86
C TYR A 5 8.90 -2.34 -12.19
N ASP A 6 10.10 -1.79 -12.23
CA ASP A 6 11.32 -2.49 -11.80
C ASP A 6 11.86 -1.91 -10.49
N MET A 7 12.51 -2.75 -9.71
CA MET A 7 13.29 -2.35 -8.55
C MET A 7 14.69 -2.93 -8.69
N GLY A 8 15.62 -2.11 -9.19
CA GLY A 8 16.91 -2.62 -9.68
C GLY A 8 16.69 -3.54 -10.88
N ASP A 9 17.20 -4.77 -10.79
CA ASP A 9 17.10 -5.77 -11.87
C ASP A 9 15.84 -6.65 -11.78
N GLN A 10 14.96 -6.40 -10.80
CA GLN A 10 13.77 -7.20 -10.57
C GLN A 10 12.51 -6.49 -11.09
N THR A 11 11.80 -7.10 -12.03
CA THR A 11 10.46 -6.66 -12.42
C THR A 11 9.41 -7.08 -11.40
N LEU A 12 8.76 -6.09 -10.79
CA LEU A 12 7.70 -6.29 -9.81
C LEU A 12 6.32 -6.40 -10.47
N TRP A 13 6.11 -5.71 -11.59
CA TRP A 13 4.85 -5.74 -12.31
C TRP A 13 4.99 -5.33 -13.77
N ASN A 14 4.32 -6.08 -14.66
CA ASN A 14 4.27 -5.82 -16.10
C ASN A 14 2.83 -5.65 -16.61
N PRO A 15 2.15 -4.52 -16.32
CA PRO A 15 0.77 -4.28 -16.74
C PRO A 15 0.62 -3.83 -18.20
N SER A 16 -0.60 -3.95 -18.73
CA SER A 16 -1.00 -3.18 -19.91
C SER A 16 -0.94 -1.66 -19.67
N ASN A 17 -0.74 -0.88 -20.75
CA ASN A 17 -0.67 0.59 -20.67
C ASN A 17 -1.89 1.22 -20.01
N GLY A 18 -3.09 0.65 -20.21
CA GLY A 18 -4.33 1.15 -19.61
C GLY A 18 -4.34 1.01 -18.09
N ALA A 19 -3.93 -0.15 -17.57
CA ALA A 19 -3.82 -0.41 -16.14
C ALA A 19 -2.73 0.46 -15.51
N SER A 20 -1.58 0.57 -16.17
CA SER A 20 -0.48 1.42 -15.73
C SER A 20 -0.88 2.90 -15.62
N ARG A 21 -1.55 3.44 -16.65
CA ARG A 21 -2.06 4.82 -16.63
C ARG A 21 -3.04 5.05 -15.48
N LEU A 22 -3.99 4.13 -15.27
CA LEU A 22 -4.94 4.23 -14.16
C LEU A 22 -4.24 4.18 -12.80
N PHE A 23 -3.25 3.32 -12.66
CA PHE A 23 -2.46 3.21 -11.44
C PHE A 23 -1.67 4.49 -11.16
N MET A 24 -0.94 5.03 -12.13
CA MET A 24 -0.15 6.25 -11.95
C MET A 24 -1.00 7.51 -11.68
N SER A 25 -2.22 7.58 -12.22
CA SER A 25 -3.18 8.62 -11.84
C SER A 25 -3.56 8.53 -10.36
N GLN A 26 -3.78 7.32 -9.84
CA GLN A 26 -4.07 7.12 -8.43
C GLN A 26 -2.84 7.38 -7.56
N VAL A 27 -1.64 6.93 -7.97
CA VAL A 27 -0.37 7.28 -7.30
C VAL A 27 -0.28 8.80 -7.11
N SER A 28 -0.60 9.58 -8.14
CA SER A 28 -0.59 11.05 -8.05
C SER A 28 -1.58 11.60 -7.01
N VAL A 29 -2.79 11.04 -6.93
CA VAL A 29 -3.79 11.40 -5.92
C VAL A 29 -3.27 11.11 -4.51
N TYR A 30 -2.70 9.93 -4.27
CA TYR A 30 -2.24 9.54 -2.94
C TYR A 30 -0.92 10.21 -2.52
N GLN A 31 -0.05 10.57 -3.46
CA GLN A 31 1.09 11.43 -3.15
C GLN A 31 0.63 12.80 -2.64
N ALA A 32 -0.41 13.38 -3.25
CA ALA A 32 -0.98 14.64 -2.79
C ALA A 32 -1.68 14.50 -1.43
N GLU A 33 -2.45 13.42 -1.24
CA GLU A 33 -3.13 13.12 0.03
C GLU A 33 -2.15 12.90 1.19
N LEU A 34 -1.05 12.18 0.95
CA LEU A 34 -0.07 11.83 1.98
C LEU A 34 1.04 12.89 2.14
N GLY A 35 1.22 13.77 1.16
CA GLY A 35 2.31 14.74 1.13
C GLY A 35 3.71 14.09 0.98
N LEU A 36 3.78 12.87 0.45
CA LEU A 36 5.00 12.08 0.32
C LEU A 36 5.21 11.61 -1.12
N PRO A 37 6.46 11.56 -1.61
CA PRO A 37 6.75 10.92 -2.88
C PRO A 37 6.46 9.42 -2.80
N SER A 38 5.96 8.84 -3.88
CA SER A 38 5.67 7.41 -3.93
C SER A 38 6.91 6.54 -4.08
N GLY A 39 8.04 7.11 -4.51
CA GLY A 39 9.22 6.33 -4.91
C GLY A 39 9.11 5.69 -6.28
N ILE A 40 7.97 5.77 -6.97
CA ILE A 40 7.82 5.30 -8.34
C ILE A 40 8.33 6.39 -9.29
N GLY A 41 9.40 6.08 -10.03
CA GLY A 41 10.03 6.98 -10.99
C GLY A 41 9.18 7.27 -12.23
N PRO A 42 9.63 8.19 -13.10
CA PRO A 42 8.94 8.49 -14.34
C PRO A 42 8.98 7.29 -15.29
N MET A 43 7.87 7.06 -15.99
CA MET A 43 7.77 6.07 -17.05
C MET A 43 8.56 6.54 -18.29
N GLN A 44 9.63 5.82 -18.64
CA GLN A 44 10.53 6.11 -19.75
C GLN A 44 10.76 4.84 -20.57
N ALA A 45 10.53 4.92 -21.88
CA ALA A 45 10.67 3.76 -22.79
C ALA A 45 9.91 2.51 -22.31
N ASP A 46 8.69 2.70 -21.79
CA ASP A 46 7.83 1.67 -21.19
C ASP A 46 8.35 1.06 -19.88
N GLU A 47 9.39 1.62 -19.25
CA GLU A 47 9.93 1.15 -17.97
C GLU A 47 9.94 2.27 -16.91
N CYS A 48 9.82 1.91 -15.64
CA CYS A 48 10.05 2.82 -14.53
C CYS A 48 10.78 2.11 -13.38
N GLN A 49 11.64 2.86 -12.69
CA GLN A 49 12.37 2.38 -11.52
C GLN A 49 11.65 2.80 -10.24
N ILE A 50 11.53 1.87 -9.30
CA ILE A 50 10.97 2.09 -7.97
C ILE A 50 12.13 2.21 -6.99
N ASP A 51 12.25 3.40 -6.38
CA ASP A 51 13.17 3.61 -5.26
C ASP A 51 12.67 2.86 -4.02
N PRO A 52 13.43 1.90 -3.48
CA PRO A 52 12.96 1.03 -2.40
C PRO A 52 12.69 1.80 -1.10
N SER A 53 13.48 2.83 -0.80
CA SER A 53 13.40 3.57 0.45
C SER A 53 12.18 4.49 0.48
N ALA A 54 11.96 5.25 -0.59
CA ALA A 54 10.81 6.12 -0.75
C ALA A 54 9.52 5.30 -0.92
N PHE A 55 9.56 4.19 -1.65
CA PHE A 55 8.40 3.32 -1.81
C PHE A 55 7.99 2.67 -0.49
N LYS A 56 8.95 2.21 0.35
CA LYS A 56 8.62 1.73 1.71
C LYS A 56 7.95 2.82 2.54
N ALA A 57 8.53 4.02 2.60
CA ALA A 57 7.96 5.12 3.38
C ALA A 57 6.54 5.48 2.92
N PHE A 58 6.30 5.46 1.61
CA PHE A 58 4.97 5.67 1.03
C PHE A 58 3.98 4.55 1.41
N VAL A 59 4.39 3.28 1.33
CA VAL A 59 3.56 2.12 1.71
C VAL A 59 3.16 2.18 3.18
N ASP A 60 4.11 2.45 4.07
CA ASP A 60 3.87 2.58 5.51
C ASP A 60 2.86 3.72 5.79
N ALA A 61 3.06 4.88 5.18
CA ALA A 61 2.16 6.03 5.32
C ALA A 61 0.76 5.76 4.76
N LEU A 62 0.66 5.11 3.59
CA LEU A 62 -0.60 4.74 2.95
C LEU A 62 -1.39 3.77 3.83
N LEU A 63 -0.73 2.78 4.43
CA LEU A 63 -1.38 1.81 5.32
C LEU A 63 -1.85 2.47 6.61
N ALA A 64 -1.03 3.34 7.22
CA ALA A 64 -1.42 4.11 8.41
C ALA A 64 -2.58 5.08 8.14
N TRP A 65 -2.62 5.71 6.96
CA TRP A 65 -3.74 6.54 6.51
C TRP A 65 -5.02 5.70 6.30
N HIS A 66 -4.91 4.56 5.62
CA HIS A 66 -6.05 3.68 5.34
C HIS A 66 -6.65 3.07 6.61
N ARG A 67 -5.84 2.82 7.65
CA ARG A 67 -6.32 2.34 8.97
C ARG A 67 -7.14 3.38 9.70
N ARG A 68 -6.65 4.63 9.77
CA ARG A 68 -7.35 5.75 10.44
C ARG A 68 -8.63 6.19 9.72
N MET A 69 -8.86 5.71 8.51
CA MET A 69 -10.01 6.06 7.69
C MET A 69 -11.31 5.39 8.15
N SER A 70 -12.17 6.17 8.79
CA SER A 70 -13.52 5.76 9.24
C SER A 70 -14.62 5.97 8.18
N HIS A 71 -14.39 6.78 7.15
CA HIS A 71 -15.40 7.08 6.13
C HIS A 71 -15.54 5.94 5.10
N ALA A 72 -16.65 5.20 5.17
CA ALA A 72 -16.87 3.98 4.39
C ALA A 72 -16.69 4.14 2.86
N VAL A 73 -17.15 5.26 2.29
CA VAL A 73 -17.00 5.51 0.85
C VAL A 73 -15.53 5.70 0.46
N MET A 74 -14.75 6.39 1.28
CA MET A 74 -13.32 6.60 0.98
C MET A 74 -12.53 5.31 1.14
N ALA A 75 -12.88 4.49 2.13
CA ALA A 75 -12.33 3.14 2.26
C ALA A 75 -12.60 2.31 0.99
N ALA A 76 -13.85 2.28 0.50
CA ALA A 76 -14.19 1.54 -0.71
C ALA A 76 -13.46 2.05 -1.96
N LEU A 77 -13.32 3.37 -2.12
CA LEU A 77 -12.60 3.98 -3.24
C LEU A 77 -11.10 3.71 -3.21
N SER A 78 -10.50 3.63 -2.02
CA SER A 78 -9.06 3.43 -1.83
C SER A 78 -8.63 1.97 -1.83
N GLU A 79 -9.54 1.06 -1.48
CA GLU A 79 -9.20 -0.34 -1.21
C GLU A 79 -8.48 -1.04 -2.36
N GLY A 80 -8.90 -0.81 -3.61
CA GLY A 80 -8.26 -1.39 -4.79
C GLY A 80 -6.83 -0.90 -4.98
N PHE A 81 -6.61 0.41 -4.83
CA PHE A 81 -5.28 1.01 -4.93
C PHE A 81 -4.34 0.51 -3.84
N VAL A 82 -4.79 0.58 -2.58
CA VAL A 82 -3.99 0.12 -1.43
C VAL A 82 -3.60 -1.33 -1.64
N ALA A 83 -4.55 -2.20 -2.01
CA ALA A 83 -4.25 -3.61 -2.26
C ALA A 83 -3.22 -3.81 -3.41
N THR A 84 -3.28 -3.03 -4.49
CA THR A 84 -2.26 -3.10 -5.57
C THR A 84 -0.87 -2.66 -5.09
N VAL A 85 -0.79 -1.58 -4.31
CA VAL A 85 0.47 -1.12 -3.70
C VAL A 85 1.04 -2.17 -2.75
N MET A 86 0.19 -2.84 -1.98
CA MET A 86 0.58 -3.95 -1.11
C MET A 86 1.22 -5.11 -1.88
N VAL A 87 0.66 -5.49 -3.04
CA VAL A 87 1.27 -6.53 -3.89
C VAL A 87 2.68 -6.12 -4.34
N LEU A 88 2.87 -4.87 -4.76
CA LEU A 88 4.18 -4.37 -5.18
C LEU A 88 5.17 -4.39 -4.00
N ALA A 89 4.75 -3.98 -2.81
CA ALA A 89 5.59 -4.02 -1.61
C ALA A 89 5.99 -5.46 -1.23
N GLU A 90 5.04 -6.40 -1.28
CA GLU A 90 5.32 -7.82 -1.03
C GLU A 90 6.33 -8.39 -2.04
N ARG A 91 6.21 -8.04 -3.34
CA ARG A 91 7.14 -8.48 -4.39
C ARG A 91 8.51 -7.86 -4.28
N ALA A 92 8.59 -6.62 -3.79
CA ALA A 92 9.82 -5.90 -3.48
C ALA A 92 10.55 -6.46 -2.24
N GLY A 93 9.95 -7.42 -1.52
CA GLY A 93 10.49 -7.91 -0.25
C GLY A 93 10.45 -6.86 0.87
N ILE A 94 9.62 -5.83 0.74
CA ILE A 94 9.45 -4.81 1.77
C ILE A 94 8.63 -5.41 2.90
N GLU A 95 9.19 -5.38 4.11
CA GLU A 95 8.44 -5.73 5.31
C GLU A 95 7.37 -4.67 5.57
N VAL A 96 6.11 -5.13 5.57
CA VAL A 96 4.96 -4.29 5.83
C VAL A 96 4.41 -4.65 7.19
N ASP A 97 4.29 -3.63 8.04
CA ASP A 97 3.67 -3.80 9.34
C ASP A 97 2.15 -3.90 9.21
N TRP A 98 1.66 -5.14 9.18
CA TRP A 98 0.23 -5.46 9.14
C TRP A 98 -0.46 -5.33 10.50
N HIS A 99 0.26 -5.16 11.61
CA HIS A 99 -0.38 -5.02 12.91
C HIS A 99 -1.19 -3.72 12.99
N PRO A 100 -2.35 -3.73 13.67
CA PRO A 100 -2.99 -2.48 14.08
C PRO A 100 -1.94 -1.65 14.78
N ALA A 101 -1.88 -0.34 14.48
CA ALA A 101 -0.86 0.52 15.05
C ALA A 101 -1.04 0.48 16.57
N ASP A 102 -0.17 -0.26 17.25
CA ASP A 102 -0.12 -0.23 18.70
C ASP A 102 0.29 1.21 19.04
N LEU A 103 -0.64 1.99 19.57
CA LEU A 103 -0.37 3.32 20.07
C LEU A 103 0.48 3.17 21.33
N ALA A 104 1.76 2.87 21.14
CA ALA A 104 2.75 2.67 22.18
C ALA A 104 4.00 3.46 21.74
N GLU A 105 4.57 4.43 22.45
CA GLU A 105 4.34 4.92 23.81
C GLU A 105 4.84 6.37 23.87
N SER A 106 4.06 7.29 24.45
CA SER A 106 4.62 8.47 25.08
C SER A 106 3.77 8.83 26.28
N GLY A 107 4.08 8.19 27.42
CA GLY A 107 3.45 8.49 28.69
C GLY A 107 3.23 7.25 29.54
N ALA A 108 4.14 7.00 30.46
CA ALA A 108 4.03 5.98 31.49
C ALA A 108 2.69 6.07 32.25
N LEU A 109 1.98 4.95 32.38
CA LEU A 109 1.68 4.25 33.64
C LEU A 109 0.63 3.18 33.38
N MET A 110 0.72 2.10 34.17
CA MET A 110 -0.02 0.86 34.03
C MET A 110 -1.54 1.05 34.04
N ASP A 111 -2.23 0.39 33.11
CA ASP A 111 -3.55 -0.17 33.36
C ASP A 111 -3.83 -1.35 32.42
N VAL A 112 -4.47 -2.37 32.99
CA VAL A 112 -4.85 -3.64 32.35
C VAL A 112 -5.73 -3.36 31.13
N GLN A 113 -5.18 -3.51 29.92
CA GLN A 113 -5.97 -3.36 28.70
C GLN A 113 -6.75 -4.64 28.39
N VAL A 114 -8.07 -4.52 28.42
CA VAL A 114 -8.98 -5.47 27.75
C VAL A 114 -9.11 -5.00 26.30
N PRO A 115 -8.75 -5.81 25.28
CA PRO A 115 -8.87 -5.42 23.88
C PRO A 115 -10.33 -5.07 23.57
N THR A 116 -10.56 -3.88 23.00
CA THR A 116 -11.90 -3.38 22.72
C THR A 116 -12.33 -3.75 21.30
N ALA A 117 -13.63 -3.71 21.02
CA ALA A 117 -14.22 -4.13 19.74
C ALA A 117 -13.62 -3.42 18.49
N LEU A 118 -12.94 -2.29 18.68
CA LEU A 118 -12.21 -1.55 17.64
C LEU A 118 -11.00 -2.33 17.12
N ASP A 119 -10.20 -2.94 18.01
CA ASP A 119 -9.01 -3.73 17.66
C ASP A 119 -9.40 -4.96 16.82
N SER A 120 -10.55 -5.53 17.14
CA SER A 120 -11.15 -6.65 16.39
C SER A 120 -11.62 -6.22 14.99
N SER A 121 -12.17 -5.01 14.86
CA SER A 121 -12.61 -4.44 13.57
C SER A 121 -11.42 -4.08 12.68
N GLU A 122 -10.37 -3.48 13.25
CA GLU A 122 -9.14 -3.15 12.53
C GLU A 122 -8.40 -4.41 12.08
N GLY A 123 -8.26 -5.42 12.95
CA GLY A 123 -7.70 -6.72 12.58
C GLY A 123 -8.47 -7.40 11.45
N SER A 124 -9.81 -7.31 11.47
CA SER A 124 -10.66 -7.80 10.37
C SER A 124 -10.42 -7.06 9.05
N ARG A 125 -10.29 -5.72 9.09
CA ARG A 125 -9.95 -4.91 7.91
C ARG A 125 -8.56 -5.21 7.35
N ALA A 126 -7.56 -5.38 8.21
CA ALA A 126 -6.21 -5.75 7.79
C ALA A 126 -6.19 -7.14 7.13
N ALA A 127 -6.91 -8.11 7.69
CA ALA A 127 -7.06 -9.44 7.10
C ALA A 127 -7.75 -9.40 5.73
N ALA A 128 -8.82 -8.61 5.59
CA ALA A 128 -9.53 -8.41 4.32
C ALA A 128 -8.63 -7.77 3.25
N LEU A 129 -7.89 -6.71 3.61
CA LEU A 129 -6.94 -6.07 2.70
C LEU A 129 -5.84 -7.04 2.26
N ARG A 130 -5.31 -7.85 3.19
CA ARG A 130 -4.29 -8.86 2.87
C ARG A 130 -4.84 -9.97 1.97
N GLN A 131 -6.08 -10.38 2.15
CA GLN A 131 -6.76 -11.32 1.25
C GLN A 131 -6.91 -10.72 -0.15
N LYS A 132 -7.34 -9.46 -0.25
CA LYS A 132 -7.49 -8.76 -1.53
C LYS A 132 -6.16 -8.55 -2.25
N SER A 133 -5.10 -8.20 -1.51
CA SER A 133 -3.72 -8.15 -2.03
C SER A 133 -3.36 -9.48 -2.71
N ARG A 134 -3.53 -10.60 -2.01
CA ARG A 134 -3.27 -11.94 -2.57
C ARG A 134 -4.09 -12.25 -3.82
N GLU A 135 -5.35 -11.84 -3.86
CA GLU A 135 -6.21 -12.04 -5.03
C GLU A 135 -5.73 -11.23 -6.24
N LEU A 136 -5.44 -9.93 -6.05
CA LEU A 136 -4.90 -9.08 -7.10
C LEU A 136 -3.53 -9.55 -7.59
N GLY A 137 -2.69 -10.04 -6.67
CA GLY A 137 -1.37 -10.59 -6.99
C GLY A 137 -1.41 -11.75 -7.98
N ARG A 138 -2.52 -12.52 -8.06
CA ARG A 138 -2.71 -13.58 -9.06
C ARG A 138 -2.96 -13.06 -10.46
N PHE A 139 -3.45 -11.83 -10.59
CA PHE A 139 -3.72 -11.18 -11.87
C PHE A 139 -2.59 -10.25 -12.34
N MET A 140 -1.67 -9.89 -11.42
CA MET A 140 -0.53 -9.05 -11.73
C MET A 140 0.62 -9.91 -12.29
N THR A 141 0.93 -9.78 -13.57
CA THR A 141 2.11 -10.43 -14.18
C THR A 141 3.41 -9.77 -13.72
N THR A 142 4.47 -10.55 -13.57
CA THR A 142 5.86 -10.07 -13.37
C THR A 142 6.61 -10.23 -14.68
#